data_AF-A0A2M8Q392-F1
#
_entry.id   AF-A0A2M8Q392-F1
#
_cell.length_a   1.000
_cell.length_b   1.000
_cell.length_c   1.000
_cell.angle_alpha   90.00
_cell.angle_beta   90.00
_cell.angle_gamma   90.00
#
_symmetry.space_group_name_H-M   'P 1'
#
loop_
_entity.id
_entity.type
_entity.pdbx_description
1 polymer ?
#
loop_
_entity_poly.entity_id
_entity_poly.type
_entity_poly.pdbx_seq_one_letter_code
_entity_poly.pdbx_strand_id
1 'polypeptide(L)'
;QEAKVIGFVYRDSRFAKDQFMVSRFTLSCCVADALAIGLVVQLPPDSQDYPVDSWVEVEGVFQEAEFGDSLIPILYATRVTPVEQPEQPYLYQ
;
A
#
# COMPACT_ATOMS: atom_id res chain seq x y z
N GLN A 1 -12.09 -8.80 -6.73
CA GLN A 1 -10.83 -9.28 -7.35
C GLN A 1 -9.81 -9.48 -6.24
N GLU A 2 -9.17 -10.66 -6.17
CA GLU A 2 -8.08 -10.91 -5.21
C GLU A 2 -6.77 -10.28 -5.67
N ALA A 3 -5.95 -9.85 -4.72
CA ALA A 3 -4.63 -9.29 -4.97
C ALA A 3 -3.64 -9.64 -3.86
N LYS A 4 -2.37 -9.74 -4.26
CA LYS A 4 -1.21 -9.92 -3.39
C LYS A 4 -0.14 -8.94 -3.85
N VAL A 5 0.26 -8.02 -2.97
CA VAL A 5 1.17 -6.92 -3.31
C VAL A 5 2.21 -6.72 -2.21
N ILE A 6 3.40 -6.26 -2.60
CA ILE A 6 4.49 -5.91 -1.66
C ILE A 6 4.84 -4.45 -1.85
N GLY A 7 4.90 -3.70 -0.75
CA GLY A 7 5.26 -2.29 -0.75
C GLY A 7 5.59 -1.75 0.62
N PHE A 8 6.04 -0.50 0.66
CA PHE A 8 6.27 0.21 1.91
C PHE A 8 4.98 0.91 2.37
N VAL A 9 4.84 1.08 3.68
CA VAL A 9 3.70 1.72 4.31
C VAL A 9 3.84 3.24 4.22
N TYR A 10 2.89 3.88 3.55
CA TYR A 10 2.74 5.33 3.55
C TYR A 10 1.45 5.73 4.27
N ARG A 11 1.53 6.77 5.11
CA ARG A 11 0.39 7.36 5.81
C ARG A 11 0.49 8.88 5.76
N ASP A 12 -0.65 9.52 5.62
CA ASP A 12 -0.83 10.96 5.80
C ASP A 12 -2.17 11.27 6.48
N SER A 13 -2.45 12.55 6.70
CA SER A 13 -3.61 13.02 7.46
C SER A 13 -4.96 12.67 6.86
N ARG A 14 -5.02 12.17 5.62
CA ARG A 14 -6.28 11.79 4.95
C ARG A 14 -6.73 10.38 5.33
N PHE A 15 -5.82 9.54 5.82
CA PHE A 15 -6.13 8.14 6.15
C PHE A 15 -6.70 8.01 7.56
N ALA A 16 -7.71 7.15 7.69
CA ALA A 16 -8.13 6.66 9.00
C ALA A 16 -7.02 5.80 9.65
N LYS A 17 -7.11 5.53 10.96
CA LYS A 17 -6.09 4.77 11.69
C LYS A 17 -5.88 3.37 11.13
N ASP A 18 -6.95 2.76 10.68
CA ASP A 18 -7.04 1.45 10.03
C ASP A 18 -6.75 1.48 8.52
N GLN A 19 -6.27 2.60 8.00
CA GLN A 19 -5.93 2.74 6.59
C GLN A 19 -4.49 3.20 6.37
N PHE A 20 -3.85 2.63 5.36
CA PHE A 20 -2.57 3.11 4.85
C PHE A 20 -2.50 2.88 3.34
N MET A 21 -1.51 3.47 2.69
CA MET A 21 -1.22 3.18 1.29
C MET A 21 -0.02 2.23 1.21
N VAL A 22 -0.22 1.04 0.64
CA VAL A 22 0.90 0.16 0.28
C VAL A 22 1.50 0.68 -1.03
N SER A 23 2.76 1.06 -0.98
CA SER A 23 3.37 1.88 -2.05
C SER A 23 4.65 1.28 -2.60
N ARG A 24 4.92 1.56 -3.88
CA ARG A 24 6.18 1.29 -4.57
C ARG A 24 6.60 2.51 -5.36
N PHE A 25 7.91 2.66 -5.56
CA PHE A 25 8.43 3.67 -6.49
C PHE A 25 8.58 3.07 -7.89
N THR A 26 8.10 3.77 -8.91
CA THR A 26 8.32 3.44 -10.32
C THR A 26 9.35 4.38 -10.91
N LEU A 27 10.28 3.87 -11.71
CA LEU A 27 11.31 4.63 -12.43
C LEU A 27 11.15 4.47 -13.94
N SER A 28 11.53 5.52 -14.68
CA SER A 28 11.62 5.47 -16.14
C SER A 28 13.08 5.47 -16.62
N CYS A 29 13.97 6.26 -16.00
CA CYS A 29 15.38 6.38 -16.41
C CYS A 29 16.34 6.41 -15.22
N CYS A 30 15.99 7.08 -14.12
CA CYS A 30 16.87 7.24 -12.96
C CYS A 30 16.08 7.49 -11.67
N VAL A 31 16.71 7.32 -10.50
CA VAL A 31 16.03 7.54 -9.20
C VAL A 31 15.47 8.97 -9.05
N ALA A 32 16.00 9.94 -9.80
CA ALA A 32 15.50 11.31 -9.77
C ALA A 32 14.08 11.47 -10.38
N ASP A 33 13.64 10.51 -11.19
CA ASP A 33 12.29 10.48 -11.79
C ASP A 33 11.30 9.56 -11.04
N ALA A 34 11.70 9.04 -9.88
CA ALA A 34 10.89 8.08 -9.14
C ALA A 34 9.53 8.67 -8.72
N LEU A 35 8.44 7.99 -9.12
CA LEU A 35 7.07 8.32 -8.71
C LEU A 35 6.54 7.24 -7.77
N ALA A 36 5.88 7.66 -6.69
CA ALA A 36 5.16 6.72 -5.83
C ALA A 36 3.85 6.31 -6.48
N ILE A 37 3.66 5.01 -6.65
CA ILE A 37 2.36 4.42 -6.92
C ILE A 37 1.93 3.62 -5.69
N GLY A 38 0.63 3.53 -5.45
CA GLY A 38 0.16 2.79 -4.29
C GLY A 38 -1.33 2.49 -4.34
N LEU A 39 -1.72 1.58 -3.47
CA LEU A 39 -3.10 1.17 -3.27
C LEU A 39 -3.50 1.52 -1.85
N VAL A 40 -4.69 2.09 -1.67
CA VAL A 40 -5.26 2.25 -0.33
C VAL A 40 -5.60 0.86 0.20
N VAL A 41 -5.14 0.57 1.42
CA VAL A 41 -5.37 -0.67 2.14
C VAL A 41 -6.24 -0.37 3.34
N GLN A 42 -7.35 -1.11 3.45
CA GLN A 42 -8.18 -1.17 4.63
C GLN A 42 -7.73 -2.35 5.48
N LEU A 43 -7.29 -2.11 6.71
CA LEU A 43 -6.85 -3.13 7.65
C LEU A 43 -8.06 -3.89 8.24
N PRO A 44 -7.91 -5.19 8.54
CA PRO A 44 -8.89 -5.91 9.34
C PRO A 44 -8.89 -5.38 10.79
N PRO A 45 -10.01 -5.55 11.52
CA PRO A 45 -10.08 -5.23 12.94
C PRO A 45 -8.94 -5.87 13.73
N ASP A 46 -8.50 -5.20 14.80
CA ASP A 46 -7.44 -5.66 15.70
C ASP A 46 -6.07 -5.89 15.05
N SER A 47 -5.85 -5.35 13.84
CA SER A 47 -4.53 -5.31 13.23
C SER A 47 -3.53 -4.56 14.10
N GLN A 48 -2.31 -5.09 14.18
CA GLN A 48 -1.18 -4.34 14.74
C GLN A 48 -0.91 -3.06 13.93
N ASP A 49 -0.20 -2.12 14.55
CA ASP A 49 0.32 -0.96 13.82
C ASP A 49 1.47 -1.37 12.90
N TYR A 50 1.49 -0.76 11.71
CA TYR A 50 2.58 -0.88 10.74
C TYR A 50 3.29 0.47 10.62
N PRO A 51 4.58 0.56 10.99
CA PRO A 51 5.34 1.81 10.92
C PRO A 51 5.42 2.37 9.50
N VAL A 52 5.42 3.70 9.37
CA VAL A 52 5.72 4.36 8.09
C VAL A 52 7.10 3.91 7.59
N ASP A 53 7.24 3.77 6.28
CA ASP A 53 8.43 3.29 5.55
C ASP A 53 8.81 1.82 5.82
N SER A 54 8.06 1.08 6.65
CA SER A 54 8.23 -0.36 6.80
C SER A 54 7.66 -1.12 5.58
N TRP A 55 8.28 -2.25 5.24
CA TRP A 55 7.85 -3.09 4.12
C TRP A 55 6.86 -4.15 4.58
N VAL A 56 5.78 -4.30 3.80
CA VAL A 56 4.72 -5.27 4.05
C VAL A 56 4.32 -5.99 2.77
N GLU A 57 3.94 -7.25 2.91
CA GLU A 57 3.15 -8.00 1.93
C GLU A 57 1.68 -7.95 2.35
N VAL A 58 0.81 -7.49 1.45
CA VAL A 58 -0.63 -7.37 1.67
C VAL A 58 -1.36 -8.33 0.75
N GLU A 59 -2.19 -9.18 1.34
CA GLU A 59 -3.13 -10.04 0.63
C GLU A 59 -4.55 -9.60 0.97
N GLY A 60 -5.43 -9.57 -0.03
CA GLY A 60 -6.79 -9.11 0.18
C GLY A 60 -7.64 -9.11 -1.07
N VAL A 61 -8.79 -8.44 -0.98
CA VAL A 61 -9.77 -8.34 -2.05
C VAL A 61 -10.10 -6.87 -2.30
N PHE A 62 -10.08 -6.44 -3.56
CA PHE A 62 -10.54 -5.12 -3.95
C PHE A 62 -12.05 -4.99 -3.81
N GLN A 63 -12.48 -3.89 -3.20
CA GLN A 63 -13.87 -3.43 -3.15
C GLN A 63 -13.91 -1.93 -3.44
N GLU A 64 -15.00 -1.46 -4.02
CA GLU A 64 -15.23 -0.02 -4.19
C GLU A 64 -15.63 0.59 -2.84
N ALA A 65 -14.97 1.68 -2.47
CA ALA A 65 -15.25 2.40 -1.25
C ALA A 65 -14.95 3.89 -1.42
N GLU A 66 -15.63 4.72 -0.62
CA GLU A 66 -15.38 6.15 -0.60
C GLU A 66 -14.05 6.46 0.10
N PHE A 67 -13.23 7.28 -0.55
CA PHE A 67 -12.02 7.84 0.01
C PHE A 67 -12.01 9.35 -0.25
N GLY A 68 -12.29 10.14 0.78
CA GLY A 68 -12.66 11.55 0.60
C GLY A 68 -13.93 11.66 -0.24
N ASP A 69 -13.91 12.48 -1.29
CA ASP A 69 -15.06 12.70 -2.18
C ASP A 69 -15.07 11.78 -3.42
N SER A 70 -14.27 10.72 -3.42
CA SER A 70 -14.08 9.82 -4.59
C SER A 70 -14.41 8.37 -4.25
N LEU A 71 -15.14 7.70 -5.15
CA LEU A 71 -15.33 6.25 -5.11
C LEU A 71 -14.15 5.58 -5.83
N ILE A 72 -13.31 4.86 -5.09
CA ILE A 72 -12.11 4.21 -5.62
C ILE A 72 -12.03 2.74 -5.19
N PRO A 73 -11.29 1.89 -5.92
CA PRO A 73 -10.98 0.55 -5.43
C PRO A 73 -10.01 0.62 -4.25
N ILE A 74 -10.44 0.09 -3.10
CA ILE A 74 -9.63 -0.09 -1.89
C ILE A 74 -9.35 -1.59 -1.72
N LEU A 75 -8.12 -1.93 -1.33
CA LEU A 75 -7.73 -3.31 -1.01
C LEU A 75 -8.10 -3.62 0.44
N TYR A 76 -9.13 -4.43 0.65
CA TYR A 76 -9.49 -4.92 1.98
C TYR A 76 -8.59 -6.09 2.34
N ALA A 77 -7.65 -5.84 3.26
CA ALA A 77 -6.65 -6.82 3.63
C ALA A 77 -7.25 -7.97 4.44
N THR A 78 -6.93 -9.20 4.04
CA THR A 78 -7.16 -10.41 4.83
C THR A 78 -5.92 -10.80 5.62
N ARG A 79 -4.73 -10.45 5.12
CA ARG A 79 -3.45 -10.63 5.79
C ARG A 79 -2.49 -9.51 5.42
N VAL A 80 -1.75 -9.01 6.42
CA VAL A 80 -0.61 -8.11 6.24
C VAL A 80 0.57 -8.72 6.96
N THR A 81 1.66 -8.95 6.24
CA THR A 81 2.87 -9.59 6.75
C THR A 81 4.04 -8.62 6.65
N PRO A 82 4.69 -8.22 7.75
CA PRO A 82 5.95 -7.49 7.69
C PRO A 82 7.00 -8.31 6.94
N VAL A 83 7.71 -7.65 6.02
CA VAL A 83 8.78 -8.27 5.23
C VAL A 83 10.00 -7.35 5.21
N GLU A 84 11.16 -7.89 4.87
CA GLU A 84 12.33 -7.06 4.58
C GLU A 84 12.12 -6.29 3.26
N GLN A 85 12.85 -5.19 3.11
CA GLN A 85 12.90 -4.48 1.83
C GLN A 85 13.32 -5.47 0.72
N PRO A 86 12.56 -5.60 -0.37
CA PRO A 86 12.94 -6.45 -1.50
C PRO A 86 14.27 -6.01 -2.10
N GLU A 87 15.03 -6.96 -2.64
CA GLU A 87 16.27 -6.68 -3.38
C GLU A 87 16.07 -5.66 -4.51
N GLN A 88 14.88 -5.67 -5.11
CA GLN A 88 14.43 -4.69 -6.11
C GLN A 88 13.32 -3.82 -5.50
N PRO A 89 13.64 -2.70 -4.82
CA PRO A 89 12.63 -1.83 -4.20
C PRO A 89 11.83 -1.04 -5.25
N TYR A 90 12.44 -0.77 -6.40
CA TYR A 90 11.86 -0.03 -7.52
C TYR A 90 11.17 -0.95 -8.52
N LEU A 91 10.10 -0.44 -9.11
CA LEU A 91 9.46 -0.99 -10.30
C LEU A 91 9.92 -0.18 -11.52
N TYR A 92 9.99 -0.80 -12.68
CA TYR A 92 10.40 -0.15 -13.93
C TYR A 92 9.20 -0.09 -14.87
N GLN A 93 9.03 1.06 -15.53
CA GLN A 93 8.00 1.29 -16.55
C GLN A 93 8.45 0.85 -17.94
#